data_AF-A0A960XEI7-F1
#
_entry.id   AF-A0A960XEI7-F1
#
_cell.length_a   1.000
_cell.length_b   1.000
_cell.length_c   1.000
_cell.angle_alpha   90.00
_cell.angle_beta   90.00
_cell.angle_gamma   90.00
#
_symmetry.space_group_name_H-M   'P 1'
#
loop_
_entity.id
_entity.type
_entity.pdbx_description
1 polymer ?
#
loop_
_entity_poly.entity_id
_entity_poly.type
_entity_poly.pdbx_seq_one_letter_code
_entity_poly.pdbx_strand_id
1 'polypeptide(L)'
;DSSENKTGVICSSFEVLSGLTLGDKKFVQNKKQLVKEILKRLEECAFLEANLMLKTHHETGHHLTVISDKISEKINFFTYQLLDFLDTITLSKDPNDPLLKCFYNYCLPLLRKKYPKELMQEIPDHHKKAIIACTIGSHVVYHKGIEWNPNICDILPLLIAEFK
;
A
#
# COMPACT_ATOMS: atom_id res chain seq x y z
N ASP A 1 4.40 -7.14 -18.90
CA ASP A 1 2.96 -7.35 -18.62
C ASP A 1 2.62 -7.23 -17.13
N SER A 2 3.08 -8.12 -16.25
CA SER A 2 2.71 -8.09 -14.81
C SER A 2 3.04 -6.75 -14.12
N SER A 3 4.23 -6.18 -14.33
CA SER A 3 4.65 -4.90 -13.72
C SER A 3 3.89 -3.66 -14.27
N GLU A 4 3.51 -3.66 -15.54
CA GLU A 4 2.72 -2.57 -16.14
C GLU A 4 1.30 -2.56 -15.56
N ASN A 5 0.70 -3.74 -15.39
CA ASN A 5 -0.60 -3.88 -14.75
C ASN A 5 -0.58 -3.39 -13.29
N LYS A 6 0.46 -3.75 -12.52
CA LYS A 6 0.63 -3.26 -11.14
C LYS A 6 0.75 -1.75 -11.06
N THR A 7 1.49 -1.15 -12.01
CA THR A 7 1.66 0.31 -12.10
C THR A 7 0.31 0.99 -12.37
N GLY A 8 -0.51 0.43 -13.27
CA GLY A 8 -1.87 0.91 -13.54
C GLY A 8 -2.79 0.84 -12.32
N VAL A 9 -2.75 -0.28 -11.58
CA VAL A 9 -3.53 -0.45 -10.34
C VAL A 9 -3.14 0.58 -9.27
N ILE A 10 -1.83 0.85 -9.10
CA ILE A 10 -1.35 1.85 -8.14
C ILE A 10 -1.79 3.25 -8.56
N CYS A 11 -1.68 3.60 -9.85
CA CYS A 11 -2.13 4.90 -10.36
C CYS A 11 -3.63 5.09 -10.11
N SER A 12 -4.45 4.11 -10.49
CA SER A 12 -5.91 4.16 -10.29
C SER A 12 -6.28 4.29 -8.81
N SER A 13 -5.56 3.59 -7.93
CA SER A 13 -5.77 3.69 -6.48
C SER A 13 -5.52 5.11 -5.96
N PHE A 14 -4.43 5.76 -6.39
CA PHE A 14 -4.14 7.13 -5.99
C PHE A 14 -5.06 8.16 -6.64
N GLU A 15 -5.55 7.91 -7.86
CA GLU A 15 -6.54 8.75 -8.51
C GLU A 15 -7.85 8.74 -7.73
N VAL A 16 -8.36 7.56 -7.36
CA VAL A 16 -9.56 7.42 -6.52
C VAL A 16 -9.35 8.06 -5.15
N LEU A 17 -8.24 7.77 -4.48
CA LEU A 17 -7.92 8.36 -3.17
C LEU A 17 -7.90 9.89 -3.22
N SER A 18 -7.24 10.45 -4.23
CA SER A 18 -7.13 11.89 -4.41
C SER A 18 -8.45 12.53 -4.81
N GLY A 19 -9.24 11.85 -5.66
CA GLY A 19 -10.58 12.28 -6.07
C GLY A 19 -11.55 12.36 -4.90
N LEU A 20 -11.61 11.29 -4.09
CA LEU A 20 -12.41 11.25 -2.86
C LEU A 20 -11.98 12.33 -1.85
N THR A 21 -10.66 12.54 -1.69
CA THR A 21 -10.14 13.53 -0.72
C THR A 21 -10.42 14.97 -1.16
N LEU A 22 -10.29 15.29 -2.44
CA LEU A 22 -10.24 16.68 -2.91
C LEU A 22 -11.52 17.14 -3.62
N GLY A 23 -12.26 16.22 -4.25
CA GLY A 23 -13.25 16.54 -5.27
C GLY A 23 -12.65 17.21 -6.50
N ASP A 24 -13.47 17.39 -7.54
CA ASP A 24 -13.01 17.73 -8.90
C ASP A 24 -12.17 19.02 -8.97
N LYS A 25 -12.65 20.11 -8.36
CA LYS A 25 -12.01 21.43 -8.47
C LYS A 25 -10.61 21.42 -7.84
N LYS A 26 -10.48 20.94 -6.61
CA LYS A 26 -9.19 20.90 -5.91
C LYS A 26 -8.28 19.84 -6.54
N PHE A 27 -8.83 18.73 -7.05
CA PHE A 27 -8.05 17.71 -7.75
C PHE A 27 -7.35 18.29 -9.00
N VAL A 28 -8.08 19.00 -9.87
CA VAL A 28 -7.51 19.62 -11.08
C VAL A 28 -6.45 20.66 -10.72
N GLN A 29 -6.69 21.50 -9.71
CA GLN A 29 -5.74 22.50 -9.24
C GLN A 29 -4.40 21.90 -8.76
N ASN A 30 -4.46 20.72 -8.13
CA ASN A 30 -3.31 20.05 -7.55
C ASN A 30 -2.73 18.94 -8.46
N LYS A 31 -3.35 18.66 -9.63
CA LYS A 31 -3.05 17.52 -10.51
C LYS A 31 -1.56 17.37 -10.81
N LYS A 32 -0.87 18.46 -11.14
CA LYS A 32 0.56 18.43 -11.48
C LYS A 32 1.42 17.89 -10.32
N GLN A 33 1.12 18.31 -9.08
CA GLN A 33 1.84 17.85 -7.90
C GLN A 33 1.45 16.41 -7.55
N LEU A 34 0.16 16.06 -7.63
CA LEU A 34 -0.32 14.69 -7.40
C LEU A 34 0.36 13.70 -8.34
N VAL A 35 0.39 13.98 -9.65
CA VAL A 35 1.07 13.13 -10.64
C VAL A 35 2.55 12.96 -10.30
N LYS A 36 3.25 14.04 -9.92
CA LYS A 36 4.66 13.95 -9.52
C LYS A 36 4.88 13.04 -8.31
N GLU A 37 4.02 13.14 -7.30
CA GLU A 37 4.11 12.30 -6.09
C GLU A 37 3.74 10.84 -6.37
N ILE A 38 2.75 10.59 -7.24
CA ILE A 38 2.38 9.25 -7.71
C ILE A 38 3.55 8.60 -8.46
N LEU A 39 4.19 9.32 -9.40
CA LEU A 39 5.35 8.81 -10.13
C LEU A 39 6.49 8.40 -9.19
N LYS A 40 6.76 9.20 -8.15
CA LYS A 40 7.76 8.85 -7.13
C LYS A 40 7.39 7.57 -6.39
N ARG A 41 6.11 7.40 -6.03
CA ARG A 41 5.64 6.18 -5.35
C ARG A 41 5.75 4.94 -6.24
N LEU A 42 5.51 5.09 -7.55
CA LEU A 42 5.69 4.02 -8.53
C LEU A 42 7.16 3.60 -8.64
N GLU A 43 8.07 4.58 -8.68
CA GLU A 43 9.52 4.33 -8.70
C GLU A 43 9.96 3.55 -7.45
N GLU A 44 9.49 3.94 -6.26
CA GLU A 44 9.77 3.23 -5.01
C GLU A 44 9.24 1.78 -5.04
N CYS A 45 7.99 1.57 -5.51
CA CYS A 45 7.42 0.23 -5.66
C CYS A 45 8.24 -0.64 -6.63
N ALA A 46 8.55 -0.09 -7.81
CA ALA A 46 9.29 -0.80 -8.85
C ALA A 46 10.69 -1.18 -8.36
N PHE A 47 11.35 -0.29 -7.62
CA PHE A 47 12.65 -0.55 -7.02
C PHE A 47 12.59 -1.69 -6.00
N LEU A 48 11.64 -1.66 -5.07
CA LEU A 48 11.47 -2.72 -4.05
C LEU A 48 11.19 -4.08 -4.70
N GLU A 49 10.28 -4.12 -5.68
CA GLU A 49 9.95 -5.37 -6.37
C GLU A 49 11.14 -5.90 -7.18
N ALA A 50 11.84 -5.03 -7.94
CA ALA A 50 13.01 -5.43 -8.70
C ALA A 50 14.13 -6.00 -7.81
N ASN A 51 14.38 -5.38 -6.66
CA ASN A 51 15.36 -5.88 -5.70
C ASN A 51 15.00 -7.27 -5.18
N LEU A 52 13.73 -7.48 -4.79
CA LEU A 52 13.26 -8.78 -4.35
C LEU A 52 13.37 -9.82 -5.47
N MET A 53 12.94 -9.46 -6.69
CA MET A 53 13.01 -10.34 -7.86
C MET A 53 14.43 -10.79 -8.18
N LEU A 54 15.39 -9.85 -8.23
CA LEU A 54 16.79 -10.15 -8.51
C LEU A 54 17.43 -11.00 -7.42
N LYS A 55 17.17 -10.68 -6.15
CA LYS A 55 17.63 -11.47 -5.01
C LYS A 55 17.11 -12.90 -5.10
N THR A 56 15.79 -13.08 -5.27
CA THR A 56 15.18 -14.41 -5.36
C THR A 56 15.65 -15.17 -6.61
N HIS A 57 15.87 -14.50 -7.73
CA HIS A 57 16.44 -15.12 -8.93
C HIS A 57 17.84 -15.67 -8.66
N HIS A 58 18.69 -14.89 -8.01
CA HIS A 58 20.04 -15.30 -7.63
C HIS A 58 20.04 -16.49 -6.66
N GLU A 59 19.10 -16.53 -5.72
CA GLU A 59 19.00 -17.60 -4.70
C GLU A 59 18.39 -18.91 -5.25
N THR A 60 17.45 -18.82 -6.19
CA THR A 60 16.63 -19.97 -6.61
C THR A 60 16.82 -20.39 -8.07
N GLY A 61 17.36 -19.52 -8.91
CA GLY A 61 17.44 -19.72 -10.36
C GLY A 61 16.12 -19.58 -11.12
N HIS A 62 14.99 -19.28 -10.44
CA HIS A 62 13.68 -19.14 -11.10
C HIS A 62 13.62 -17.93 -12.03
N HIS A 63 12.86 -18.02 -13.13
CA HIS A 63 12.66 -16.90 -14.05
C HIS A 63 11.99 -15.71 -13.37
N LEU A 64 12.42 -14.50 -13.72
CA LEU A 64 11.90 -13.25 -13.15
C LEU A 64 10.38 -13.09 -13.31
N THR A 65 9.82 -13.55 -14.43
CA THR A 65 8.36 -13.51 -14.65
C THR A 65 7.62 -14.34 -13.61
N VAL A 66 8.05 -15.58 -13.39
CA VAL A 66 7.49 -16.48 -12.36
C VAL A 66 7.65 -15.89 -10.97
N ILE A 67 8.79 -15.25 -10.69
CA ILE A 67 9.02 -14.60 -9.38
C ILE A 67 8.06 -13.42 -9.19
N SER A 68 7.87 -12.56 -10.21
CA SER A 68 6.96 -11.42 -10.12
C SER A 68 5.51 -11.85 -9.87
N ASP A 69 5.08 -12.96 -10.49
CA ASP A 69 3.73 -13.51 -10.27
C ASP A 69 3.59 -14.05 -8.84
N LYS A 70 4.58 -14.81 -8.35
CA LYS A 70 4.63 -15.28 -6.96
C LYS A 70 4.63 -14.13 -5.94
N ILE A 71 5.34 -13.03 -6.22
CA ILE A 71 5.31 -11.83 -5.37
C ILE A 71 3.88 -11.29 -5.31
N SER A 72 3.20 -11.15 -6.44
CA SER A 72 1.83 -10.65 -6.49
C SER A 72 0.84 -11.55 -5.76
N GLU A 73 0.91 -12.86 -5.99
CA GLU A 73 0.08 -13.84 -5.28
C GLU A 73 0.29 -13.73 -3.77
N LYS A 74 1.55 -13.59 -3.33
CA LYS A 74 1.89 -13.48 -1.92
C LYS A 74 1.40 -12.18 -1.28
N ILE A 75 1.54 -11.05 -1.97
CA ILE A 75 1.02 -9.76 -1.53
C ILE A 75 -0.51 -9.84 -1.38
N ASN A 76 -1.19 -10.40 -2.38
CA ASN A 76 -2.65 -10.56 -2.35
C ASN A 76 -3.09 -11.47 -1.20
N PHE A 77 -2.41 -12.60 -0.99
CA PHE A 77 -2.69 -13.52 0.11
C PHE A 77 -2.65 -12.83 1.47
N PHE A 78 -1.59 -12.05 1.75
CA PHE A 78 -1.49 -11.30 3.00
C PHE A 78 -2.46 -10.14 3.08
N THR A 79 -2.73 -9.46 1.96
CA THR A 79 -3.73 -8.40 1.90
C THR A 79 -5.10 -8.93 2.27
N TYR A 80 -5.52 -10.09 1.73
CA TYR A 80 -6.82 -10.67 2.05
C TYR A 80 -6.90 -11.18 3.49
N GLN A 81 -5.87 -11.86 4.01
CA GLN A 81 -5.86 -12.24 5.43
C GLN A 81 -6.01 -11.03 6.36
N LEU A 82 -5.27 -9.95 6.09
CA LEU A 82 -5.37 -8.73 6.88
C LEU A 82 -6.72 -8.06 6.70
N LEU A 83 -7.27 -8.02 5.49
CA LEU A 83 -8.57 -7.41 5.24
C LEU A 83 -9.69 -8.16 5.96
N ASP A 84 -9.71 -9.49 5.89
CA ASP A 84 -10.67 -10.33 6.61
C ASP A 84 -10.63 -10.05 8.12
N PHE A 85 -9.43 -9.93 8.69
CA PHE A 85 -9.26 -9.55 10.09
C PHE A 85 -9.73 -8.11 10.35
N LEU A 86 -9.30 -7.15 9.53
CA LEU A 86 -9.63 -5.73 9.70
C LEU A 86 -11.12 -5.46 9.55
N ASP A 87 -11.85 -6.25 8.74
CA ASP A 87 -13.30 -6.13 8.59
C ASP A 87 -14.06 -6.48 9.87
N THR A 88 -13.48 -7.31 10.75
CA THR A 88 -14.07 -7.63 12.06
C THR A 88 -13.88 -6.54 13.11
N ILE A 89 -13.01 -5.54 12.88
CA ILE A 89 -12.70 -4.48 13.85
C ILE A 89 -13.23 -3.12 13.40
N THR A 90 -13.51 -2.24 14.37
CA THR A 90 -13.78 -0.83 14.10
C THR A 90 -12.46 -0.05 14.16
N LEU A 91 -12.17 0.77 13.14
CA LEU A 91 -10.99 1.62 13.17
C LEU A 91 -11.12 2.67 14.30
N SER A 92 -10.02 2.92 14.98
CA SER A 92 -9.95 3.98 15.99
C SER A 92 -10.21 5.35 15.35
N LYS A 93 -10.65 6.32 16.16
CA LYS A 93 -10.72 7.74 15.78
C LYS A 93 -9.49 8.53 16.23
N ASP A 94 -8.61 7.93 17.03
CA ASP A 94 -7.37 8.56 17.49
C ASP A 94 -6.37 8.60 16.33
N PRO A 95 -5.92 9.79 15.88
CA PRO A 95 -4.92 9.91 14.83
C PRO A 95 -3.56 9.28 15.18
N ASN A 96 -3.30 8.99 16.46
CA ASN A 96 -2.09 8.29 16.89
C ASN A 96 -2.23 6.76 16.84
N ASP A 97 -3.43 6.24 16.55
CA ASP A 97 -3.65 4.82 16.37
C ASP A 97 -2.72 4.26 15.28
N PRO A 98 -2.01 3.15 15.54
CA PRO A 98 -1.03 2.62 14.60
C PRO A 98 -1.61 2.29 13.21
N LEU A 99 -2.86 1.80 13.13
CA LEU A 99 -3.50 1.48 11.85
C LEU A 99 -3.81 2.76 11.07
N LEU A 100 -4.31 3.80 11.76
CA LEU A 100 -4.54 5.09 11.12
C LEU A 100 -3.24 5.77 10.69
N LYS A 101 -2.15 5.62 11.47
CA LYS A 101 -0.82 6.08 11.04
C LYS A 101 -0.34 5.35 9.79
N CYS A 102 -0.56 4.03 9.70
CA CYS A 102 -0.23 3.25 8.50
C CYS A 102 -0.98 3.79 7.28
N PHE A 103 -2.31 3.96 7.39
CA PHE A 103 -3.13 4.59 6.33
C PHE A 103 -2.60 5.99 5.97
N TYR A 104 -2.36 6.82 6.98
CA TYR A 104 -1.88 8.18 6.78
C TYR A 104 -0.54 8.16 6.04
N ASN A 105 0.40 7.32 6.42
CA ASN A 105 1.74 7.24 5.81
C ASN A 105 1.72 6.74 4.36
N TYR A 106 0.73 5.94 3.97
CA TYR A 106 0.52 5.56 2.57
C TYR A 106 0.12 6.76 1.69
N CYS A 107 -0.60 7.73 2.25
CA CYS A 107 -1.18 8.83 1.49
C CYS A 107 -0.12 9.80 0.94
N LEU A 108 -0.41 10.39 -0.22
CA LEU A 108 0.49 11.31 -0.91
C LEU A 108 0.88 12.50 -0.03
N PRO A 109 2.16 12.93 0.00
CA PRO A 109 2.63 14.04 0.81
C PRO A 109 1.77 15.31 0.73
N LEU A 110 1.27 15.66 -0.45
CA LEU A 110 0.38 16.81 -0.64
C LEU A 110 -0.92 16.67 0.16
N LEU A 111 -1.55 15.49 0.11
CA LEU A 111 -2.80 15.23 0.82
C LEU A 111 -2.57 15.29 2.33
N ARG A 112 -1.49 14.68 2.83
CA ARG A 112 -1.13 14.71 4.25
C ARG A 112 -0.90 16.13 4.76
N LYS A 113 -0.12 16.93 4.03
CA LYS A 113 0.29 18.26 4.50
C LYS A 113 -0.80 19.32 4.36
N LYS A 114 -1.59 19.26 3.28
CA LYS A 114 -2.52 20.34 2.91
C LYS A 114 -3.98 20.00 3.17
N TYR A 115 -4.34 18.71 3.18
CA TYR A 115 -5.72 18.24 3.30
C TYR A 115 -5.88 17.09 4.32
N PRO A 116 -5.26 17.15 5.52
CA PRO A 116 -5.32 16.05 6.48
C PRO A 116 -6.74 15.80 7.02
N LYS A 117 -7.57 16.86 7.11
CA LYS A 117 -8.95 16.73 7.59
C LYS A 117 -9.81 15.99 6.58
N GLU A 118 -9.78 16.42 5.32
CA GLU A 118 -10.51 15.77 4.23
C GLU A 118 -10.07 14.31 4.06
N LEU A 119 -8.77 14.03 4.17
CA LEU A 119 -8.25 12.67 4.09
C LEU A 119 -8.83 11.72 5.15
N MET A 120 -9.08 12.23 6.37
CA MET A 120 -9.65 11.43 7.46
C MET A 120 -11.17 11.32 7.40
N GLN A 121 -11.84 12.36 6.88
CA GLN A 121 -13.31 12.48 6.87
C GLN A 121 -13.94 11.87 5.62
N GLU A 122 -13.38 12.14 4.44
CA GLU A 122 -13.99 11.78 3.16
C GLU A 122 -13.69 10.34 2.76
N ILE A 123 -12.60 9.76 3.26
CA ILE A 123 -12.23 8.38 2.91
C ILE A 123 -13.03 7.40 3.77
N PRO A 124 -13.87 6.54 3.16
CA PRO A 124 -14.61 5.53 3.90
C PRO A 124 -13.70 4.53 4.60
N ASP A 125 -14.12 4.04 5.76
CA ASP A 125 -13.29 3.15 6.57
C ASP A 125 -12.92 1.83 5.87
N HIS A 126 -13.79 1.29 5.00
CA HIS A 126 -13.46 0.09 4.22
C HIS A 126 -12.30 0.36 3.24
N HIS A 127 -12.22 1.55 2.64
CA HIS A 127 -11.08 1.94 1.80
C HIS A 127 -9.81 2.12 2.65
N LYS A 128 -9.92 2.70 3.84
CA LYS A 128 -8.78 2.79 4.78
C LYS A 128 -8.24 1.41 5.13
N LYS A 129 -9.12 0.46 5.49
CA LYS A 129 -8.76 -0.93 5.81
C LYS A 129 -8.07 -1.62 4.64
N ALA A 130 -8.61 -1.49 3.41
CA ALA A 130 -8.01 -2.06 2.21
C ALA A 130 -6.59 -1.50 1.95
N ILE A 131 -6.42 -0.18 2.11
CA ILE A 131 -5.11 0.47 1.98
C ILE A 131 -4.13 -0.02 3.05
N ILE A 132 -4.57 -0.13 4.30
CA ILE A 132 -3.73 -0.62 5.41
C ILE A 132 -3.31 -2.07 5.14
N ALA A 133 -4.25 -2.94 4.80
CA ALA A 133 -3.99 -4.35 4.48
C ALA A 133 -2.97 -4.49 3.34
N CYS A 134 -3.17 -3.76 2.24
CA CYS A 134 -2.25 -3.78 1.10
C CYS A 134 -0.87 -3.21 1.45
N THR A 135 -0.82 -2.14 2.24
CA THR A 135 0.43 -1.51 2.68
C THR A 135 1.25 -2.47 3.53
N ILE A 136 0.64 -3.10 4.53
CA ILE A 136 1.32 -4.04 5.41
C ILE A 136 1.69 -5.31 4.64
N GLY A 137 0.77 -5.88 3.85
CA GLY A 137 1.03 -7.08 3.06
C GLY A 137 2.20 -6.91 2.08
N SER A 138 2.23 -5.80 1.33
CA SER A 138 3.33 -5.49 0.43
C SER A 138 4.64 -5.22 1.16
N HIS A 139 4.61 -4.48 2.28
CA HIS A 139 5.79 -4.24 3.11
C HIS A 139 6.41 -5.54 3.61
N VAL A 140 5.60 -6.48 4.11
CA VAL A 140 6.09 -7.78 4.57
C VAL A 140 6.75 -8.56 3.43
N VAL A 141 6.11 -8.66 2.27
CA VAL A 141 6.68 -9.43 1.14
C VAL A 141 7.99 -8.82 0.67
N TYR A 142 8.05 -7.50 0.49
CA TYR A 142 9.26 -6.83 0.02
C TYR A 142 10.44 -6.93 0.99
N HIS A 143 10.19 -6.95 2.32
CA HIS A 143 11.27 -6.97 3.31
C HIS A 143 11.62 -8.36 3.84
N LYS A 144 10.65 -9.29 3.90
CA LYS A 144 10.84 -10.65 4.44
C LYS A 144 10.98 -11.71 3.35
N GLY A 145 10.57 -11.40 2.12
CA GLY A 145 10.61 -12.31 0.98
C GLY A 145 9.37 -13.18 0.83
N ILE A 146 9.32 -13.91 -0.29
CA ILE A 146 8.14 -14.70 -0.73
C ILE A 146 7.92 -15.94 0.14
N GLU A 147 8.99 -16.51 0.69
CA GLU A 147 8.95 -17.72 1.53
C GLU A 147 8.48 -17.46 2.97
N TRP A 148 8.30 -16.19 3.34
CA TRP A 148 7.78 -15.84 4.66
C TRP A 148 6.31 -16.28 4.77
N ASN A 149 6.02 -17.24 5.65
CA ASN A 149 4.72 -17.94 5.75
C ASN A 149 3.98 -17.93 7.11
N PRO A 150 4.42 -17.25 8.19
CA PRO A 150 3.57 -17.09 9.38
C PRO A 150 2.23 -16.42 9.07
N ASN A 151 1.25 -16.65 9.95
CA ASN A 151 -0.01 -15.90 9.92
C ASN A 151 0.31 -14.42 10.22
N ILE A 152 -0.02 -13.56 9.26
CA ILE A 152 0.33 -12.14 9.33
C ILE A 152 -0.44 -11.41 10.43
N CYS A 153 -1.64 -11.88 10.78
CA CYS A 153 -2.46 -11.30 11.85
C CYS A 153 -1.80 -11.50 13.23
N ASP A 154 -1.10 -12.62 13.45
CA ASP A 154 -0.45 -12.93 14.73
C ASP A 154 0.70 -11.96 15.05
N ILE A 155 1.37 -11.44 14.01
CA ILE A 155 2.48 -10.49 14.16
C ILE A 155 2.10 -9.04 13.84
N LEU A 156 0.83 -8.78 13.55
CA LEU A 156 0.33 -7.46 13.20
C LEU A 156 0.74 -6.38 14.21
N PRO A 157 0.66 -6.60 15.54
CA PRO A 157 1.11 -5.60 16.52
C PRO A 157 2.58 -5.20 16.36
N LEU A 158 3.45 -6.13 15.97
CA LEU A 158 4.87 -5.87 15.72
C LEU A 158 5.07 -5.11 14.42
N LEU A 159 4.36 -5.50 13.37
CA LEU A 159 4.46 -4.85 12.05
C LEU A 159 4.02 -3.39 12.11
N ILE A 160 2.91 -3.08 12.77
CA ILE A 160 2.41 -1.70 12.79
C ILE A 160 3.34 -0.79 13.63
N ALA A 161 4.11 -1.35 14.57
CA ALA A 161 5.13 -0.60 15.31
C ALA A 161 6.31 -0.14 14.43
N GLU A 162 6.51 -0.71 13.23
CA GLU A 162 7.49 -0.27 12.25
C GLU A 162 7.04 1.01 11.51
N PHE A 163 5.73 1.33 11.51
CA PHE A 163 5.14 2.48 10.83
C PHE A 163 4.97 3.73 11.72
N LYS A 164 5.81 3.85 12.77
CA LYS A 164 5.71 4.87 13.82
C LYS A 164 5.74 6.33 13.35
#